data_AF-A0A0D2LCU4-F1
#
_entry.id   AF-A0A0D2LCU4-F1
#
_cell.length_a   1.000
_cell.length_b   1.000
_cell.length_c   1.000
_cell.angle_alpha   90.00
_cell.angle_beta   90.00
_cell.angle_gamma   90.00
#
_symmetry.space_group_name_H-M   'P 1'
#
loop_
_entity.id
_entity.type
_entity.pdbx_description
1 polymer ?
#
loop_
_entity_poly.entity_id
_entity_poly.type
_entity_poly.pdbx_seq_one_letter_code
_entity_poly.pdbx_strand_id
1 'polypeptide(L)'
;MGPVTAEDVANFERDYPGLVGVQAPAPKKRTRGPGKKKATAAIVENSDSEDTLPTAPAVADGNRITYTISVFTPAQMKIDSGKRGGAKNTFLQLGSKEPWDTFMAQLLVKIDGILNPATIAFEDYAFTFSVPRIHTKATDLTDEDSYSFMVERALKGKDPAVSITVEPRLRRKKRKHDSDKENDTDGSQKSEGSDSDNDTAKKNKKGNKKDGKKKKMDPKELPGNAALSRELGALREKWICHAPGCENKGSHCYVNPVDNGHFALGHDHFNIWAAAILQGSDRATQMRPPLHPKFDAVNAGQPVGDQVPQVSTLQRRAAAQRAVLAQHAVSSSPTIHFHVPDMSKMFQPHHPHVPLAADPVPGAAAAPLTPVIQTISDNPLLVPANAPTRPAVPLADFATQYTFSANIQHTLEGEGFTSSNQLRLISLQELRDMGLKRGEIAVLQEAAGIHWAAV
;
A
#
# COMPACT_ATOMS: atom_id res chain seq x y z
N MET A 1 17.90 16.79 44.94
CA MET A 1 17.72 15.39 45.33
C MET A 1 18.53 15.18 46.60
N GLY A 2 17.90 14.78 47.69
CA GLY A 2 18.60 14.55 48.96
C GLY A 2 19.42 13.25 48.93
N PRO A 3 20.36 13.07 49.88
CA PRO A 3 21.11 11.84 50.01
C PRO A 3 20.16 10.67 50.34
N VAL A 4 20.35 9.54 49.65
CA VAL A 4 19.62 8.30 49.92
C VAL A 4 19.95 7.85 51.34
N THR A 5 18.93 7.68 52.17
CA THR A 5 19.10 7.27 53.56
C THR A 5 19.18 5.75 53.66
N ALA A 6 19.74 5.23 54.76
CA ALA A 6 19.81 3.78 54.99
C ALA A 6 18.41 3.12 55.02
N GLU A 7 17.37 3.88 55.40
CA GLU A 7 15.98 3.39 55.40
C GLU A 7 15.41 3.24 53.98
N ASP A 8 15.82 4.10 53.04
CA ASP A 8 15.43 3.97 51.63
C ASP A 8 16.02 2.69 51.00
N VAL A 9 17.24 2.32 51.41
CA VAL A 9 17.92 1.10 50.94
C VAL A 9 17.25 -0.15 51.52
N ALA A 10 16.88 -0.12 52.81
CA ALA A 10 16.22 -1.24 53.47
C ALA A 10 14.80 -1.50 52.93
N ASN A 11 14.06 -0.46 52.57
CA ASN A 11 12.74 -0.62 51.94
C ASN A 11 12.86 -1.20 50.51
N PHE A 12 13.90 -0.82 49.76
CA PHE A 12 14.12 -1.33 48.42
C PHE A 12 14.43 -2.83 48.40
N GLU A 13 15.23 -3.33 49.35
CA GLU A 13 15.52 -4.77 49.48
C GLU A 13 14.31 -5.60 49.92
N ARG A 14 13.40 -5.00 50.71
CA ARG A 14 12.18 -5.67 51.16
C ARG A 14 11.16 -5.84 50.03
N ASP A 15 11.09 -4.88 49.10
CA ASP A 15 10.16 -4.92 47.98
C ASP A 15 10.65 -5.76 46.79
N TYR A 16 11.95 -6.10 46.72
CA TYR A 16 12.54 -6.86 45.61
C TYR A 16 13.52 -7.96 46.07
N PRO A 17 13.07 -9.00 46.79
CA PRO A 17 13.92 -10.12 47.16
C PRO A 17 14.24 -10.97 45.91
N GLY A 18 15.40 -10.72 45.28
CA GLY A 18 15.89 -11.55 44.17
C GLY A 18 16.77 -10.89 43.11
N LEU A 19 17.09 -9.59 43.22
CA LEU A 19 17.87 -8.87 42.19
C LEU A 19 19.34 -8.60 42.53
N VAL A 20 19.89 -9.23 43.58
CA VAL A 20 21.32 -9.12 43.91
C VAL A 20 22.05 -10.36 43.43
N GLY A 21 22.52 -10.33 42.18
CA GLY A 21 23.26 -11.48 41.62
C GLY A 21 23.61 -11.43 40.14
N VAL A 22 23.87 -10.25 39.55
CA VAL A 22 24.49 -10.19 38.22
C VAL A 22 25.64 -9.18 38.23
N GLN A 23 26.86 -9.71 38.31
CA GLN A 23 28.10 -8.95 38.18
C GLN A 23 28.22 -8.44 36.73
N ALA A 24 28.24 -7.12 36.56
CA ALA A 24 28.44 -6.50 35.24
C ALA A 24 29.86 -6.79 34.72
N PRO A 25 30.04 -7.27 33.47
CA PRO A 25 31.36 -7.46 32.91
C PRO A 25 32.05 -6.11 32.64
N ALA A 26 33.30 -6.02 33.06
CA ALA A 26 34.15 -4.83 32.95
C ALA A 26 34.34 -4.37 31.48
N PRO A 27 34.45 -3.05 31.23
CA PRO A 27 34.62 -2.50 29.89
C PRO A 27 36.02 -2.82 29.33
N LYS A 28 36.07 -3.62 28.25
CA LYS A 28 37.29 -3.87 27.48
C LYS A 28 37.75 -2.60 26.76
N LYS A 29 38.92 -2.08 27.16
CA LYS A 29 39.66 -1.01 26.49
C LYS A 29 40.00 -1.46 25.05
N ARG A 30 39.49 -0.73 24.04
CA ARG A 30 39.90 -0.88 22.64
C ARG A 30 41.27 -0.22 22.45
N THR A 31 42.31 -1.04 22.31
CA THR A 31 43.64 -0.63 21.87
C THR A 31 43.61 -0.22 20.39
N ARG A 32 44.06 1.01 20.12
CA ARG A 32 44.37 1.50 18.77
C ARG A 32 45.63 0.77 18.28
N GLY A 33 45.49 -0.06 17.25
CA GLY A 33 46.61 -0.64 16.51
C GLY A 33 47.24 0.37 15.55
N PRO A 34 48.57 0.33 15.33
CA PRO A 34 49.31 1.30 14.52
C PRO A 34 49.18 1.03 13.03
N GLY A 35 49.26 2.12 12.25
CA GLY A 35 49.11 2.10 10.80
C GLY A 35 50.23 1.33 10.07
N LYS A 36 49.84 0.69 8.97
CA LYS A 36 50.76 0.24 7.92
C LYS A 36 50.64 1.15 6.70
N LYS A 37 51.78 1.76 6.37
CA LYS A 37 52.05 2.48 5.14
C LYS A 37 52.42 1.49 4.02
N LYS A 38 52.11 1.91 2.79
CA LYS A 38 52.71 1.57 1.47
C LYS A 38 52.59 0.13 0.96
N ALA A 39 52.04 0.01 -0.25
CA ALA A 39 52.85 -0.34 -1.43
C ALA A 39 52.15 0.09 -2.72
N THR A 40 52.85 0.92 -3.48
CA THR A 40 52.68 1.22 -4.90
C THR A 40 53.00 -0.04 -5.70
N ALA A 41 52.16 -0.40 -6.67
CA ALA A 41 52.54 -1.31 -7.74
C ALA A 41 51.82 -0.88 -9.02
N ALA A 42 52.64 -0.47 -10.00
CA ALA A 42 52.26 -0.28 -11.38
C ALA A 42 51.90 -1.64 -11.99
N ILE A 43 50.82 -1.70 -12.77
CA ILE A 43 50.60 -2.78 -13.73
C ILE A 43 50.27 -2.15 -15.08
N VAL A 44 51.03 -2.64 -16.05
CA VAL A 44 51.13 -2.37 -17.47
C VAL A 44 49.82 -2.64 -18.22
N GLU A 45 49.74 -1.95 -19.35
CA GLU A 45 48.76 -1.96 -20.45
C GLU A 45 48.31 -3.35 -20.98
N ASN A 46 47.24 -3.23 -21.77
CA ASN A 46 46.67 -4.14 -22.78
C ASN A 46 45.64 -5.16 -22.30
N SER A 47 44.38 -4.91 -22.65
CA SER A 47 43.59 -5.81 -23.49
C SER A 47 42.31 -5.09 -23.96
N ASP A 48 42.28 -4.79 -25.25
CA ASP A 48 41.09 -4.50 -26.06
C ASP A 48 40.00 -5.55 -25.85
N SER A 49 38.80 -5.09 -25.51
CA SER A 49 37.55 -5.74 -25.93
C SER A 49 36.44 -4.71 -25.84
N GLU A 50 36.17 -4.07 -26.97
CA GLU A 50 35.01 -3.23 -27.22
C GLU A 50 33.73 -4.06 -27.10
N ASP A 51 32.86 -3.70 -26.16
CA ASP A 51 31.41 -3.83 -26.34
C ASP A 51 30.72 -2.86 -25.37
N THR A 52 30.88 -1.56 -25.67
CA THR A 52 30.29 -0.48 -24.87
C THR A 52 28.95 -0.11 -25.48
N LEU A 53 27.88 -0.34 -24.72
CA LEU A 53 26.52 0.14 -24.96
C LEU A 53 26.52 1.63 -25.34
N PRO A 54 25.60 2.07 -26.22
CA PRO A 54 25.65 3.39 -26.82
C PRO A 54 25.53 4.49 -25.76
N THR A 55 26.66 5.15 -25.51
CA THR A 55 26.73 6.35 -24.69
C THR A 55 26.08 7.48 -25.48
N ALA A 56 24.93 7.94 -24.99
CA ALA A 56 24.17 9.04 -25.54
C ALA A 56 25.05 10.30 -25.72
N PRO A 57 24.80 11.11 -26.76
CA PRO A 57 25.67 12.20 -27.18
C PRO A 57 25.92 13.20 -26.04
N ALA A 58 27.20 13.52 -25.82
CA ALA A 58 27.70 14.50 -24.87
C ALA A 58 27.19 15.91 -25.24
N VAL A 59 26.06 16.30 -24.67
CA VAL A 59 25.58 17.69 -24.69
C VAL A 59 26.40 18.48 -23.67
N ALA A 60 27.09 19.52 -24.14
CA ALA A 60 28.04 20.32 -23.39
C ALA A 60 27.43 20.98 -22.13
N ASP A 61 27.90 20.49 -20.97
CA ASP A 61 28.44 21.24 -19.83
C ASP A 61 27.57 22.31 -19.15
N GLY A 62 26.39 21.91 -18.70
CA GLY A 62 25.85 22.44 -17.44
C GLY A 62 26.47 21.70 -16.26
N ASN A 63 26.84 22.40 -15.18
CA ASN A 63 27.25 21.76 -13.92
C ASN A 63 26.14 20.77 -13.48
N ARG A 64 26.42 19.47 -13.56
CA ARG A 64 25.45 18.43 -13.18
C ARG A 64 25.45 18.27 -11.67
N ILE A 65 24.27 18.26 -11.08
CA ILE A 65 24.06 18.02 -9.66
C ILE A 65 23.59 16.58 -9.48
N THR A 66 24.23 15.85 -8.58
CA THR A 66 23.85 14.47 -8.23
C THR A 66 22.95 14.50 -6.99
N TYR A 67 21.72 14.04 -7.16
CA TYR A 67 20.72 13.94 -6.11
C TYR A 67 20.62 12.49 -5.64
N THR A 68 20.93 12.25 -4.36
CA THR A 68 20.71 10.96 -3.68
C THR A 68 19.36 11.03 -2.99
N ILE A 69 18.39 10.25 -3.46
CA ILE A 69 17.00 10.27 -2.99
C ILE A 69 16.79 9.07 -2.08
N SER A 70 16.50 9.32 -0.80
CA SER A 70 16.20 8.33 0.22
C SER A 70 14.69 8.29 0.45
N VAL A 71 14.02 7.22 -0.01
CA VAL A 71 12.56 7.08 0.07
C VAL A 71 12.19 6.14 1.22
N PHE A 72 11.35 6.63 2.13
CA PHE A 72 10.79 5.85 3.22
C PHE A 72 9.39 5.35 2.88
N THR A 73 9.10 4.09 3.20
CA THR A 73 7.75 3.53 3.04
C THR A 73 6.84 3.95 4.21
N PRO A 74 5.51 4.02 4.02
CA PRO A 74 4.57 4.31 5.11
C PRO A 74 4.68 3.31 6.28
N ALA A 75 5.07 2.06 6.02
CA ALA A 75 5.30 1.05 7.05
C ALA A 75 6.53 1.39 7.90
N GLN A 76 7.62 1.84 7.28
CA GLN A 76 8.83 2.27 7.98
C GLN A 76 8.59 3.53 8.83
N MET A 77 7.76 4.46 8.35
CA MET A 77 7.44 5.69 9.10
C MET A 77 6.69 5.45 10.40
N LYS A 78 6.02 4.30 10.55
CA LYS A 78 5.36 3.90 11.81
C LYS A 78 6.34 3.37 12.86
N ILE A 79 7.57 3.06 12.47
CA ILE A 79 8.60 2.55 13.37
C ILE A 79 9.40 3.74 13.92
N ASP A 80 9.79 3.66 15.20
CA ASP A 80 10.67 4.65 15.83
C ASP A 80 11.96 4.83 15.03
N SER A 81 12.45 6.06 14.91
CA SER A 81 13.58 6.44 14.05
C SER A 81 14.82 5.56 14.21
N GLY A 82 15.13 5.09 15.42
CA GLY A 82 16.27 4.20 15.70
C GLY A 82 16.10 2.75 15.25
N LYS A 83 14.89 2.33 14.88
CA LYS A 83 14.56 0.96 14.44
C LYS A 83 14.00 0.93 13.01
N ARG A 84 13.85 2.08 12.35
CA ARG A 84 13.38 2.14 10.97
C ARG A 84 14.33 1.32 10.10
N GLY A 85 13.76 0.43 9.28
CA GLY A 85 14.52 -0.23 8.22
C GLY A 85 15.16 0.81 7.30
N GLY A 86 16.25 0.44 6.63
CA GLY A 86 16.96 1.35 5.72
C GLY A 86 16.03 1.95 4.66
N ALA A 87 16.22 3.24 4.37
CA ALA A 87 15.55 3.89 3.24
C ALA A 87 15.93 3.20 1.93
N LYS A 88 15.00 3.18 0.97
CA LYS A 88 15.33 2.77 -0.38
C LYS A 88 15.99 3.95 -1.08
N ASN A 89 17.23 3.77 -1.51
CA ASN A 89 18.01 4.84 -2.13
C ASN A 89 17.97 4.71 -3.66
N THR A 90 17.84 5.85 -4.34
CA THR A 90 18.03 5.98 -5.79
C THR A 90 18.83 7.24 -6.09
N PHE A 91 19.38 7.30 -7.29
CA PHE A 91 20.13 8.47 -7.77
C PHE A 91 19.39 9.15 -8.92
N LEU A 92 19.57 10.47 -8.99
CA LEU A 92 19.07 11.32 -10.06
C LEU A 92 20.18 12.34 -10.39
N GLN A 93 20.46 12.58 -11.67
CA GLN A 93 21.44 13.57 -12.10
C GLN A 93 20.76 14.57 -13.02
N LEU A 94 20.80 15.85 -12.65
CA LEU A 94 20.16 16.93 -13.38
C LEU A 94 21.12 18.09 -13.61
N GLY A 95 20.85 18.88 -14.65
CA GLY A 95 21.59 20.12 -14.88
C GLY A 95 21.24 21.17 -13.83
N SER A 96 22.19 22.06 -13.52
CA SER A 96 21.97 23.14 -12.55
C SER A 96 20.92 24.18 -12.96
N LYS A 97 20.50 24.19 -14.23
CA LYS A 97 19.51 25.11 -14.80
C LYS A 97 18.14 24.46 -15.01
N GLU A 98 17.94 23.25 -14.52
CA GLU A 98 16.65 22.57 -14.64
C GLU A 98 15.58 23.31 -13.83
N PRO A 99 14.42 23.63 -14.43
CA PRO A 99 13.36 24.33 -13.73
C PRO A 99 12.75 23.42 -12.65
N TRP A 100 12.16 24.06 -11.63
CA TRP A 100 11.57 23.38 -10.48
C TRP A 100 10.58 22.28 -10.89
N ASP A 101 9.69 22.57 -11.85
CA ASP A 101 8.69 21.61 -12.32
C ASP A 101 9.30 20.35 -12.95
N THR A 102 10.41 20.49 -13.67
CA THR A 102 11.11 19.35 -14.30
C THR A 102 11.80 18.49 -13.25
N PHE A 103 12.48 19.13 -12.30
CA PHE A 103 13.05 18.45 -11.13
C PHE A 103 11.96 17.68 -10.38
N MET A 104 10.80 18.32 -10.15
CA MET A 104 9.68 17.73 -9.46
C MET A 104 9.10 16.52 -10.18
N ALA A 105 8.82 16.64 -11.48
CA ALA A 105 8.30 15.54 -12.27
C ALA A 105 9.24 14.33 -12.22
N GLN A 106 10.55 14.55 -12.34
CA GLN A 106 11.54 13.47 -12.27
C GLN A 106 11.64 12.85 -10.87
N LEU A 107 11.51 13.66 -9.82
CA LEU A 107 11.47 13.17 -8.44
C LEU A 107 10.25 12.27 -8.20
N LEU A 108 9.07 12.65 -8.72
CA LEU A 108 7.86 11.83 -8.64
C LEU A 108 8.00 10.52 -9.42
N VAL A 109 8.58 10.53 -10.62
CA VAL A 109 8.86 9.29 -11.40
C VAL A 109 9.76 8.33 -10.62
N LYS A 110 10.78 8.84 -9.90
CA LYS A 110 11.64 8.02 -9.04
C LYS A 110 10.89 7.43 -7.85
N ILE A 111 9.96 8.19 -7.25
CA ILE A 111 9.13 7.70 -6.15
C ILE A 111 8.16 6.62 -6.64
N ASP A 112 7.53 6.86 -7.79
CA ASP A 112 6.61 5.92 -8.42
C ASP A 112 7.28 4.56 -8.63
N GLY A 113 8.46 4.52 -9.26
CA GLY A 113 9.20 3.26 -9.48
C GLY A 113 9.65 2.54 -8.20
N ILE A 114 9.72 3.22 -7.05
CA ILE A 114 10.16 2.63 -5.77
C ILE A 114 8.98 2.13 -4.93
N LEU A 115 7.88 2.88 -4.93
CA LEU A 115 6.71 2.66 -4.06
C LEU A 115 5.51 2.05 -4.79
N ASN A 116 5.42 2.22 -6.11
CA ASN A 116 4.25 1.91 -6.95
C ASN A 116 2.91 2.33 -6.30
N PRO A 117 2.76 3.63 -5.92
CA PRO A 117 1.54 4.11 -5.30
C PRO A 117 0.37 4.10 -6.29
N ALA A 118 -0.87 3.98 -5.80
CA ALA A 118 -2.06 4.04 -6.64
C ALA A 118 -2.31 5.45 -7.22
N THR A 119 -1.95 6.48 -6.47
CA THR A 119 -2.03 7.90 -6.85
C THR A 119 -0.77 8.59 -6.35
N ILE A 120 -0.12 9.37 -7.21
CA ILE A 120 1.06 10.14 -6.85
C ILE A 120 0.72 11.64 -6.89
N ALA A 121 0.78 12.28 -5.73
CA ALA A 121 0.57 13.72 -5.58
C ALA A 121 1.69 14.29 -4.69
N PHE A 122 2.16 15.49 -4.99
CA PHE A 122 3.28 16.10 -4.26
C PHE A 122 2.93 16.32 -2.78
N GLU A 123 1.69 16.68 -2.49
CA GLU A 123 1.19 17.02 -1.16
C GLU A 123 1.13 15.80 -0.22
N ASP A 124 1.19 14.59 -0.79
CA ASP A 124 1.21 13.33 -0.04
C ASP A 124 2.59 12.97 0.52
N TYR A 125 3.62 13.76 0.20
CA TYR A 125 4.98 13.52 0.65
C TYR A 125 5.55 14.79 1.30
N ALA A 126 6.46 14.58 2.26
CA ALA A 126 7.29 15.61 2.85
C ALA A 126 8.71 15.42 2.29
N PHE A 127 9.20 16.46 1.63
CA PHE A 127 10.52 16.48 1.02
C PHE A 127 11.44 17.31 1.89
N THR A 128 12.56 16.74 2.29
CA THR A 128 13.63 17.47 2.97
C THR A 128 14.95 17.26 2.24
N PHE A 129 15.82 18.25 2.24
CA PHE A 129 17.14 18.14 1.61
C PHE A 129 18.26 18.54 2.56
N SER A 130 19.46 18.04 2.27
CA SER A 130 20.71 18.48 2.87
C SER A 130 21.82 18.44 1.80
N VAL A 131 22.75 19.40 1.88
CA VAL A 131 23.93 19.45 1.01
C VAL A 131 25.13 19.04 1.86
N PRO A 132 25.77 17.88 1.60
CA PRO A 132 26.88 17.41 2.39
C PRO A 132 27.96 18.49 2.57
N ARG A 133 28.40 18.70 3.81
CA ARG A 133 29.44 19.68 4.23
C ARG A 133 29.09 21.16 4.10
N ILE A 134 28.12 21.54 3.27
CA ILE A 134 27.75 22.96 3.02
C ILE A 134 26.47 23.33 3.78
N HIS A 135 25.48 22.45 3.77
CA HIS A 135 24.18 22.64 4.41
C HIS A 135 23.69 21.33 5.01
N THR A 136 24.25 20.98 6.17
CA THR A 136 24.03 19.68 6.82
C THR A 136 22.67 19.56 7.52
N LYS A 137 22.01 20.70 7.78
CA LYS A 137 20.69 20.71 8.42
C LYS A 137 19.61 20.37 7.39
N ALA A 138 18.82 19.33 7.68
CA ALA A 138 17.65 18.99 6.87
C ALA A 138 16.71 20.21 6.79
N THR A 139 16.37 20.60 5.57
CA THR A 139 15.51 21.75 5.27
C THR A 139 14.38 21.30 4.36
N ASP A 140 13.18 21.82 4.59
CA ASP A 140 12.00 21.46 3.81
C ASP A 140 12.13 21.96 2.37
N LEU A 141 11.70 21.14 1.41
CA LEU A 141 11.69 21.44 -0.03
C LEU A 141 10.24 21.55 -0.49
N THR A 142 9.61 22.69 -0.22
CA THR A 142 8.19 22.94 -0.54
C THR A 142 8.01 23.82 -1.77
N ASP A 143 8.90 24.78 -1.97
CA ASP A 143 8.73 25.89 -2.91
C ASP A 143 9.95 26.05 -3.82
N GLU A 144 9.76 26.76 -4.93
CA GLU A 144 10.80 27.06 -5.92
C GLU A 144 11.99 27.83 -5.32
N ASP A 145 11.75 28.70 -4.33
CA ASP A 145 12.80 29.41 -3.61
C ASP A 145 13.72 28.45 -2.84
N SER A 146 13.13 27.40 -2.23
CA SER A 146 13.89 26.37 -1.50
C SER A 146 14.73 25.53 -2.47
N TYR A 147 14.20 25.26 -3.67
CA TYR A 147 14.92 24.59 -4.74
C TYR A 147 16.10 25.43 -5.24
N SER A 148 15.88 26.71 -5.52
CA SER A 148 16.92 27.65 -5.95
C SER A 148 18.05 27.75 -4.91
N PHE A 149 17.68 27.84 -3.62
CA PHE A 149 18.64 27.82 -2.51
C PHE A 149 19.43 26.50 -2.45
N MET A 150 18.76 25.36 -2.62
CA MET A 150 19.41 24.04 -2.65
C MET A 150 20.44 23.95 -3.78
N VAL A 151 20.08 24.39 -4.99
CA VAL A 151 20.95 24.41 -6.18
C VAL A 151 22.16 25.33 -5.96
N GLU A 152 21.94 26.56 -5.48
CA GLU A 152 23.02 27.52 -5.18
C GLU A 152 24.02 26.93 -4.17
N ARG A 153 23.52 26.25 -3.12
CA ARG A 153 24.37 25.61 -2.10
C ARG A 153 25.11 24.41 -2.65
N ALA A 154 24.50 23.60 -3.50
CA ALA A 154 25.15 22.45 -4.13
C ALA A 154 26.31 22.88 -5.03
N LEU A 155 26.14 23.96 -5.79
CA LEU A 155 27.17 24.49 -6.71
C LEU A 155 28.39 25.10 -6.00
N LYS A 156 28.28 25.45 -4.71
CA LYS A 156 29.43 25.89 -3.91
C LYS A 156 30.36 24.73 -3.53
N GLY A 157 29.92 23.49 -3.73
CA GLY A 157 30.72 22.29 -3.49
C GLY A 157 31.64 21.96 -4.64
N LYS A 158 32.77 21.31 -4.33
CA LYS A 158 33.66 20.73 -5.35
C LYS A 158 32.92 19.67 -6.18
N ASP A 159 32.11 18.86 -5.51
CA ASP A 159 31.26 17.83 -6.09
C ASP A 159 29.81 18.19 -5.79
N PRO A 160 29.04 18.73 -6.76
CA PRO A 160 27.66 19.14 -6.54
C PRO A 160 26.77 17.93 -6.24
N ALA A 161 26.55 17.68 -4.94
CA ALA A 161 25.76 16.56 -4.45
C ALA A 161 24.72 17.03 -3.43
N VAL A 162 23.52 16.45 -3.51
CA VAL A 162 22.40 16.75 -2.62
C VAL A 162 21.80 15.44 -2.12
N SER A 163 21.51 15.36 -0.82
CA SER A 163 20.75 14.27 -0.24
C SER A 163 19.31 14.73 -0.01
N ILE A 164 18.36 14.11 -0.70
CA ILE A 164 16.92 14.33 -0.55
C ILE A 164 16.32 13.17 0.24
N THR A 165 15.53 13.47 1.25
CA THR A 165 14.75 12.50 2.02
C THR A 165 13.27 12.70 1.73
N VAL A 166 12.60 11.63 1.32
CA VAL A 166 11.17 11.60 1.00
C VAL A 166 10.44 10.80 2.06
N GLU A 167 9.56 11.46 2.80
CA GLU A 167 8.72 10.85 3.83
C GLU A 167 7.24 10.95 3.46
N PRO A 168 6.48 9.83 3.40
CA PRO A 168 5.05 9.88 3.16
C PRO A 168 4.32 10.65 4.27
N ARG A 169 3.53 11.67 3.91
CA ARG A 169 2.64 12.36 4.84
C ARG A 169 1.48 11.43 5.17
N LEU A 170 1.41 11.01 6.43
CA LEU A 170 0.21 10.34 6.93
C LEU A 170 -0.93 11.36 6.89
N ARG A 171 -1.81 11.26 5.87
CA ARG A 171 -3.06 12.02 5.85
C ARG A 171 -3.79 11.71 7.14
N ARG A 172 -3.77 12.67 8.07
CA ARG A 172 -4.60 12.59 9.27
C ARG A 172 -6.01 12.51 8.74
N LYS A 173 -6.66 11.34 8.86
CA LYS A 173 -8.09 11.20 8.55
C LYS A 173 -8.78 12.36 9.25
N LYS A 174 -9.21 13.36 8.46
CA LYS A 174 -9.90 14.54 8.95
C LYS A 174 -11.08 13.95 9.72
N ARG A 175 -11.03 14.02 11.05
CA ARG A 175 -12.12 13.51 11.87
C ARG A 175 -13.34 14.24 11.35
N LYS A 176 -14.31 13.49 10.82
CA LYS A 176 -15.59 14.02 10.39
C LYS A 176 -16.05 14.90 11.55
N HIS A 177 -16.05 16.20 11.32
CA HIS A 177 -16.42 17.18 12.31
C HIS A 177 -17.88 16.85 12.65
N ASP A 178 -18.09 16.39 13.87
CA ASP A 178 -19.39 15.96 14.39
C ASP A 178 -20.16 17.24 14.76
N SER A 179 -20.55 17.99 13.72
CA SER A 179 -21.27 19.28 13.85
C SER A 179 -22.79 19.13 13.90
N ASP A 180 -23.34 17.92 13.96
CA ASP A 180 -24.79 17.71 14.02
C ASP A 180 -25.26 17.30 15.42
N LYS A 181 -24.96 18.15 16.42
CA LYS A 181 -25.69 18.10 17.69
C LYS A 181 -25.94 19.51 18.22
N GLU A 182 -26.70 20.27 17.46
CA GLU A 182 -27.61 21.25 18.02
C GLU A 182 -28.58 20.50 18.95
N ASN A 183 -28.43 20.68 20.25
CA ASN A 183 -29.53 20.38 21.17
C ASN A 183 -29.91 21.69 21.83
N ASP A 184 -31.08 22.16 21.40
CA ASP A 184 -31.88 23.17 22.05
C ASP A 184 -31.88 23.01 23.57
N THR A 185 -31.55 24.09 24.27
CA THR A 185 -32.11 24.36 25.59
C THR A 185 -32.38 25.85 25.66
N ASP A 186 -33.45 26.23 24.96
CA ASP A 186 -34.27 27.39 25.27
C ASP A 186 -34.94 27.17 26.64
N GLY A 187 -34.98 28.22 27.46
CA GLY A 187 -35.41 28.12 28.86
C GLY A 187 -35.13 29.34 29.74
N SER A 188 -35.39 30.53 29.22
CA SER A 188 -35.99 31.70 29.90
C SER A 188 -35.72 32.01 31.40
N GLN A 189 -35.18 33.21 31.61
CA GLN A 189 -35.69 34.31 32.48
C GLN A 189 -35.40 34.41 34.00
N LYS A 190 -35.17 35.69 34.37
CA LYS A 190 -35.23 36.40 35.67
C LYS A 190 -33.99 36.29 36.57
N SER A 191 -33.48 37.35 37.20
CA SER A 191 -33.96 38.72 37.40
C SER A 191 -32.81 39.61 37.91
N GLU A 192 -33.05 40.91 37.78
CA GLU A 192 -32.30 42.06 38.29
C GLU A 192 -31.99 42.03 39.80
N GLY A 193 -30.94 42.77 40.16
CA GLY A 193 -30.92 43.60 41.37
C GLY A 193 -30.24 43.02 42.61
N SER A 194 -29.12 43.61 43.02
CA SER A 194 -29.02 44.38 44.28
C SER A 194 -27.57 44.53 44.73
N ASP A 195 -27.15 45.77 44.92
CA ASP A 195 -25.97 46.18 45.67
C ASP A 195 -26.00 45.64 47.12
N SER A 196 -24.83 45.23 47.63
CA SER A 196 -24.53 45.37 49.07
C SER A 196 -23.04 45.20 49.35
N ASP A 197 -22.41 46.31 49.75
CA ASP A 197 -21.11 46.35 50.42
C ASP A 197 -21.13 45.51 51.71
N ASN A 198 -20.07 44.72 51.95
CA ASN A 198 -19.44 44.75 53.26
C ASN A 198 -18.01 44.18 53.25
N ASP A 199 -17.10 45.02 53.73
CA ASP A 199 -15.79 44.65 54.25
C ASP A 199 -15.90 43.54 55.32
N THR A 200 -14.94 42.61 55.36
CA THR A 200 -14.10 42.37 56.55
C THR A 200 -13.08 41.23 56.36
N ALA A 201 -11.82 41.64 56.44
CA ALA A 201 -10.78 41.08 57.32
C ALA A 201 -10.17 39.68 57.09
N LYS A 202 -8.83 39.75 56.97
CA LYS A 202 -7.80 38.99 57.70
C LYS A 202 -7.46 37.55 57.29
N LYS A 203 -6.20 37.45 56.82
CA LYS A 203 -5.14 36.54 57.30
C LYS A 203 -5.59 35.09 57.61
N ASN A 204 -5.13 34.14 56.79
CA ASN A 204 -3.95 33.37 57.18
C ASN A 204 -3.30 32.59 56.04
N LYS A 205 -2.02 32.91 55.88
CA LYS A 205 -0.96 32.16 55.22
C LYS A 205 -0.69 30.89 56.02
N LYS A 206 -0.96 29.71 55.47
CA LYS A 206 -0.18 28.50 55.78
C LYS A 206 -0.19 27.56 54.59
N GLY A 207 0.95 27.54 53.89
CA GLY A 207 1.15 26.73 52.71
C GLY A 207 1.13 25.24 53.06
N ASN A 208 0.48 24.49 52.19
CA ASN A 208 0.75 23.08 52.03
C ASN A 208 0.90 22.82 50.52
N LYS A 209 2.13 22.96 50.02
CA LYS A 209 2.53 22.47 48.69
C LYS A 209 2.55 20.95 48.80
N LYS A 210 1.39 20.32 48.60
CA LYS A 210 1.33 18.91 48.26
C LYS A 210 1.67 18.85 46.77
N ASP A 211 2.80 18.23 46.46
CA ASP A 211 3.23 17.97 45.09
C ASP A 211 2.10 17.32 44.30
N GLY A 212 1.46 18.13 43.45
CA GLY A 212 0.50 17.69 42.48
C GLY A 212 1.21 16.81 41.47
N LYS A 213 1.28 15.51 41.78
CA LYS A 213 1.59 14.44 40.84
C LYS A 213 0.60 14.60 39.70
N LYS A 214 1.02 15.30 38.64
CA LYS A 214 0.25 15.47 37.40
C LYS A 214 -0.20 14.07 36.99
N LYS A 215 -1.49 13.78 37.20
CA LYS A 215 -2.12 12.61 36.59
C LYS A 215 -1.86 12.81 35.10
N LYS A 216 -0.95 12.01 34.54
CA LYS A 216 -0.82 11.90 33.09
C LYS A 216 -2.22 11.52 32.63
N MET A 217 -2.91 12.43 31.95
CA MET A 217 -4.15 12.06 31.28
C MET A 217 -3.80 10.86 30.42
N ASP A 218 -4.49 9.75 30.66
CA ASP A 218 -4.32 8.56 29.86
C ASP A 218 -4.42 8.97 28.38
N PRO A 219 -3.44 8.58 27.54
CA PRO A 219 -3.41 8.97 26.14
C PRO A 219 -4.76 8.64 25.54
N LYS A 220 -5.47 9.68 25.09
CA LYS A 220 -6.84 9.63 24.57
C LYS A 220 -6.98 8.41 23.64
N GLU A 221 -7.58 7.35 24.17
CA GLU A 221 -7.68 6.06 23.49
C GLU A 221 -8.37 6.29 22.14
N LEU A 222 -7.71 5.89 21.05
CA LEU A 222 -8.28 6.06 19.72
C LEU A 222 -9.56 5.20 19.65
N PRO A 223 -10.67 5.68 19.04
CA PRO A 223 -11.94 4.94 19.01
C PRO A 223 -11.80 3.50 18.47
N GLY A 224 -10.88 3.28 17.53
CA GLY A 224 -10.58 1.94 17.01
C GLY A 224 -9.90 1.01 18.01
N ASN A 225 -9.07 1.56 18.91
CA ASN A 225 -8.43 0.77 19.97
C ASN A 225 -9.45 0.39 21.05
N ALA A 226 -10.41 1.28 21.38
CA ALA A 226 -11.46 0.98 22.34
C ALA A 226 -12.34 -0.21 21.87
N ALA A 227 -12.72 -0.25 20.58
CA ALA A 227 -13.46 -1.36 20.01
C ALA A 227 -12.66 -2.68 20.06
N LEU A 228 -11.37 -2.63 19.70
CA LEU A 228 -10.48 -3.80 19.77
C LEU A 228 -10.32 -4.30 21.21
N SER A 229 -10.06 -3.40 22.16
CA SER A 229 -9.93 -3.70 23.59
C SER A 229 -11.21 -4.32 24.15
N ARG A 230 -12.38 -3.86 23.71
CA ARG A 230 -13.68 -4.43 24.10
C ARG A 230 -13.83 -5.88 23.60
N GLU A 231 -13.56 -6.15 22.32
CA GLU A 231 -13.65 -7.52 21.78
C GLU A 231 -12.58 -8.45 22.38
N LEU A 232 -11.38 -7.93 22.68
CA LEU A 232 -10.34 -8.67 23.40
C LEU A 232 -10.81 -9.09 24.81
N GLY A 233 -11.46 -8.19 25.54
CA GLY A 233 -12.03 -8.48 26.85
C GLY A 233 -13.09 -9.57 26.77
N ALA A 234 -14.05 -9.42 25.84
CA ALA A 234 -15.12 -10.38 25.62
C ALA A 234 -14.60 -11.78 25.25
N LEU A 235 -13.61 -11.87 24.35
CA LEU A 235 -13.00 -13.14 23.99
C LEU A 235 -12.26 -13.80 25.17
N ARG A 236 -11.52 -13.02 25.96
CA ARG A 236 -10.81 -13.57 27.12
C ARG A 236 -11.80 -14.12 28.16
N GLU A 237 -12.83 -13.35 28.50
CA GLU A 237 -13.85 -13.80 29.45
C GLU A 237 -14.57 -15.07 28.95
N LYS A 238 -14.91 -15.12 27.65
CA LYS A 238 -15.64 -16.25 27.06
C LYS A 238 -14.84 -17.54 27.02
N TRP A 239 -13.53 -17.46 26.79
CA TRP A 239 -12.68 -18.62 26.49
C TRP A 239 -11.77 -19.03 27.65
N ILE A 240 -12.12 -18.67 28.89
CA ILE A 240 -11.46 -19.21 30.09
C ILE A 240 -11.72 -20.72 30.16
N CYS A 241 -10.66 -21.50 30.23
CA CYS A 241 -10.77 -22.95 30.23
C CYS A 241 -11.08 -23.49 31.64
N HIS A 242 -12.29 -24.04 31.81
CA HIS A 242 -12.75 -24.67 33.06
C HIS A 242 -12.70 -26.20 33.05
N ALA A 243 -12.18 -26.82 31.98
CA ALA A 243 -12.23 -28.27 31.85
C ALA A 243 -11.27 -28.99 32.85
N PRO A 244 -11.80 -29.94 33.65
CA PRO A 244 -10.97 -30.75 34.53
C PRO A 244 -10.14 -31.73 33.71
N GLY A 245 -8.85 -31.44 33.54
CA GLY A 245 -7.92 -32.29 32.77
C GLY A 245 -7.26 -31.60 31.59
N CYS A 246 -7.66 -30.36 31.27
CA CYS A 246 -6.87 -29.54 30.35
C CYS A 246 -5.52 -29.21 30.99
N GLU A 247 -4.41 -29.41 30.26
CA GLU A 247 -3.06 -29.09 30.75
C GLU A 247 -2.90 -27.59 31.07
N ASN A 248 -3.71 -26.75 30.42
CA ASN A 248 -3.67 -25.31 30.60
C ASN A 248 -4.76 -24.79 31.56
N LYS A 249 -4.88 -25.40 32.75
CA LYS A 249 -5.89 -25.01 33.77
C LYS A 249 -5.80 -23.53 34.11
N GLY A 250 -6.92 -22.82 34.03
CA GLY A 250 -7.00 -21.38 34.32
C GLY A 250 -6.42 -20.46 33.23
N SER A 251 -5.92 -21.04 32.14
CA SER A 251 -5.60 -20.28 30.92
C SER A 251 -6.82 -20.22 29.99
N HIS A 252 -6.63 -19.62 28.83
CA HIS A 252 -7.67 -19.54 27.81
C HIS A 252 -7.51 -20.65 26.77
N CYS A 253 -8.59 -21.35 26.44
CA CYS A 253 -8.58 -22.37 25.39
C CYS A 253 -9.82 -22.23 24.51
N TYR A 254 -9.64 -22.42 23.21
CA TYR A 254 -10.74 -22.72 22.31
C TYR A 254 -11.09 -24.20 22.45
N VAL A 255 -12.37 -24.51 22.66
CA VAL A 255 -12.86 -25.89 22.71
C VAL A 255 -13.51 -26.18 21.38
N ASN A 256 -12.91 -27.06 20.59
CA ASN A 256 -13.48 -27.46 19.32
C ASN A 256 -14.73 -28.34 19.58
N PRO A 257 -15.91 -27.96 19.05
CA PRO A 257 -17.17 -28.65 19.36
C PRO A 257 -17.23 -30.08 18.80
N VAL A 258 -16.37 -30.45 17.86
CA VAL A 258 -16.41 -31.76 17.19
C VAL A 258 -15.69 -32.84 17.98
N ASP A 259 -14.48 -32.54 18.43
CA ASP A 259 -13.57 -33.48 19.12
C ASP A 259 -13.47 -33.20 20.63
N ASN A 260 -14.08 -32.11 21.12
CA ASN A 260 -13.83 -31.55 22.46
C ASN A 260 -12.35 -31.27 22.72
N GLY A 261 -11.56 -31.11 21.67
CA GLY A 261 -10.14 -30.79 21.73
C GLY A 261 -9.93 -29.37 22.24
N HIS A 262 -8.97 -29.21 23.15
CA HIS A 262 -8.59 -27.91 23.69
C HIS A 262 -7.40 -27.34 22.92
N PHE A 263 -7.57 -26.15 22.34
CA PHE A 263 -6.51 -25.40 21.69
C PHE A 263 -6.15 -24.17 22.52
N ALA A 264 -4.91 -24.09 22.99
CA ALA A 264 -4.46 -23.00 23.87
C ALA A 264 -4.42 -21.64 23.16
N LEU A 265 -5.12 -20.65 23.72
CA LEU A 265 -5.22 -19.29 23.17
C LEU A 265 -4.25 -18.33 23.87
N GLY A 266 -3.10 -18.10 23.23
CA GLY A 266 -2.18 -17.02 23.58
C GLY A 266 -2.68 -15.61 23.19
N HIS A 267 -1.95 -14.57 23.63
CA HIS A 267 -2.26 -13.15 23.36
C HIS A 267 -2.43 -12.84 21.86
N ASP A 268 -1.55 -13.38 21.02
CA ASP A 268 -1.61 -13.19 19.56
C ASP A 268 -2.91 -13.70 18.95
N HIS A 269 -3.41 -14.86 19.42
CA HIS A 269 -4.65 -15.43 18.92
C HIS A 269 -5.83 -14.49 19.20
N PHE A 270 -5.89 -13.93 20.40
CA PHE A 270 -6.92 -12.95 20.76
C PHE A 270 -6.85 -11.69 19.92
N ASN A 271 -5.65 -11.14 19.66
CA ASN A 271 -5.51 -9.94 18.82
C ASN A 271 -5.99 -10.20 17.40
N ILE A 272 -5.60 -11.33 16.80
CA ILE A 272 -6.02 -11.71 15.44
C ILE A 272 -7.54 -11.92 15.40
N TRP A 273 -8.09 -12.61 16.39
CA TRP A 273 -9.52 -12.90 16.46
C TRP A 273 -10.35 -11.64 16.67
N ALA A 274 -10.00 -10.79 17.63
CA ALA A 274 -10.67 -9.50 17.87
C ALA A 274 -10.62 -8.60 16.62
N ALA A 275 -9.46 -8.52 15.95
CA ALA A 275 -9.32 -7.75 14.72
C ALA A 275 -10.19 -8.30 13.58
N ALA A 276 -10.34 -9.63 13.48
CA ALA A 276 -11.20 -10.25 12.49
C ALA A 276 -12.70 -10.01 12.77
N ILE A 277 -13.12 -10.01 14.04
CA ILE A 277 -14.50 -9.67 14.42
C ILE A 277 -14.85 -8.23 13.99
N LEU A 278 -13.91 -7.28 14.17
CA LEU A 278 -14.11 -5.89 13.74
C LEU A 278 -14.19 -5.71 12.22
N GLN A 279 -13.69 -6.67 11.44
CA GLN A 279 -13.82 -6.64 9.98
C GLN A 279 -15.18 -7.13 9.49
N GLY A 280 -15.93 -7.87 10.32
CA GLY A 280 -17.26 -8.40 10.01
C GLY A 280 -17.51 -9.78 10.61
N SER A 281 -18.79 -10.08 10.87
CA SER A 281 -19.24 -11.38 11.40
C SER A 281 -19.04 -12.53 10.41
N ASP A 282 -18.91 -12.21 9.13
CA ASP A 282 -18.56 -13.14 8.07
C ASP A 282 -17.14 -13.70 8.23
N ARG A 283 -16.21 -12.91 8.77
CA ARG A 283 -14.80 -13.29 8.97
C ARG A 283 -14.54 -14.01 10.28
N ALA A 284 -15.12 -13.52 11.37
CA ALA A 284 -15.03 -14.15 12.68
C ALA A 284 -16.18 -13.71 13.57
N THR A 285 -16.57 -14.56 14.51
CA THR A 285 -17.51 -14.22 15.58
C THR A 285 -16.88 -14.57 16.91
N GLN A 286 -17.47 -14.17 18.04
CA GLN A 286 -16.95 -14.57 19.35
C GLN A 286 -16.92 -16.10 19.55
N MET A 287 -17.73 -16.84 18.78
CA MET A 287 -17.81 -18.31 18.83
C MET A 287 -16.96 -19.01 17.75
N ARG A 288 -16.67 -18.32 16.64
CA ARG A 288 -15.96 -18.89 15.48
C ARG A 288 -14.64 -18.15 15.23
N PRO A 289 -13.49 -18.83 15.38
CA PRO A 289 -12.20 -18.21 15.09
C PRO A 289 -12.06 -17.86 13.60
N PRO A 290 -11.18 -16.89 13.26
CA PRO A 290 -10.95 -16.53 11.87
C PRO A 290 -10.23 -17.63 11.09
N LEU A 291 -10.44 -17.62 9.76
CA LEU A 291 -9.63 -18.39 8.80
C LEU A 291 -8.24 -17.74 8.69
N HIS A 292 -7.35 -18.06 9.62
CA HIS A 292 -6.00 -17.53 9.70
C HIS A 292 -5.01 -18.67 10.05
N PRO A 293 -3.76 -18.67 9.54
CA PRO A 293 -2.81 -19.78 9.73
C PRO A 293 -2.57 -20.21 11.18
N LYS A 294 -2.64 -19.25 12.13
CA LYS A 294 -2.53 -19.54 13.56
C LYS A 294 -3.70 -20.36 14.14
N PHE A 295 -4.80 -20.49 13.40
CA PHE A 295 -5.98 -21.28 13.74
C PHE A 295 -6.15 -22.51 12.84
N ASP A 296 -5.19 -22.83 11.97
CA ASP A 296 -5.31 -23.98 11.04
C ASP A 296 -5.51 -25.30 11.79
N ALA A 297 -4.85 -25.47 12.94
CA ALA A 297 -5.03 -26.65 13.80
C ALA A 297 -6.47 -26.77 14.32
N VAL A 298 -7.14 -25.66 14.57
CA VAL A 298 -8.55 -25.61 15.00
C VAL A 298 -9.49 -25.85 13.82
N ASN A 299 -9.17 -25.27 12.67
CA ASN A 299 -10.01 -25.32 11.47
C ASN A 299 -9.94 -26.68 10.76
N ALA A 300 -8.84 -27.43 10.91
CA ALA A 300 -8.65 -28.74 10.29
C ALA A 300 -9.69 -29.79 10.75
N GLY A 301 -10.27 -29.62 11.95
CA GLY A 301 -11.27 -30.54 12.51
C GLY A 301 -12.71 -30.23 12.14
N GLN A 302 -13.00 -29.10 11.48
CA GLN A 302 -14.38 -28.77 11.09
C GLN A 302 -14.82 -29.60 9.88
N PRO A 303 -15.93 -30.35 9.97
CA PRO A 303 -16.46 -31.08 8.83
C PRO A 303 -16.78 -30.10 7.70
N VAL A 304 -16.24 -30.41 6.52
CA VAL A 304 -16.28 -29.57 5.31
C VAL A 304 -17.71 -29.22 4.86
N GLY A 305 -18.74 -29.91 5.39
CA GLY A 305 -20.14 -29.77 5.01
C GLY A 305 -20.84 -28.46 5.40
N ASP A 306 -20.43 -27.80 6.49
CA ASP A 306 -21.08 -26.55 6.96
C ASP A 306 -20.24 -25.29 6.72
N GLN A 307 -19.03 -25.45 6.17
CA GLN A 307 -18.28 -24.32 5.66
C GLN A 307 -18.87 -23.93 4.30
N VAL A 308 -19.75 -22.94 4.28
CA VAL A 308 -19.99 -22.13 3.07
C VAL A 308 -18.59 -21.82 2.51
N PRO A 309 -18.24 -22.19 1.27
CA PRO A 309 -16.88 -22.16 0.78
C PRO A 309 -16.41 -20.71 0.61
N GLN A 310 -16.06 -20.07 1.72
CA GLN A 310 -15.35 -18.80 1.80
C GLN A 310 -13.87 -19.03 1.58
N VAL A 311 -13.54 -19.74 0.50
CA VAL A 311 -12.27 -19.49 -0.16
C VAL A 311 -12.44 -18.09 -0.71
N SER A 312 -11.82 -17.09 -0.06
CA SER A 312 -11.88 -15.72 -0.58
C SER A 312 -11.54 -15.77 -2.07
N THR A 313 -12.32 -15.09 -2.90
CA THR A 313 -12.13 -15.03 -4.36
C THR A 313 -10.68 -14.67 -4.73
N LEU A 314 -9.98 -13.99 -3.82
CA LEU A 314 -8.57 -13.64 -3.89
C LEU A 314 -7.63 -14.85 -3.70
N GLN A 315 -7.91 -15.75 -2.77
CA GLN A 315 -7.14 -17.00 -2.58
C GLN A 315 -7.38 -18.00 -3.72
N ARG A 316 -8.60 -18.05 -4.25
CA ARG A 316 -8.91 -18.83 -5.47
C ARG A 316 -8.16 -18.28 -6.69
N ARG A 317 -8.05 -16.96 -6.83
CA ARG A 317 -7.22 -16.30 -7.85
C ARG A 317 -5.73 -16.56 -7.67
N ALA A 318 -5.20 -16.51 -6.45
CA ALA A 318 -3.79 -16.77 -6.19
C ALA A 318 -3.41 -18.23 -6.51
N ALA A 319 -4.29 -19.19 -6.20
CA ALA A 319 -4.11 -20.59 -6.58
C ALA A 319 -4.17 -20.79 -8.10
N ALA A 320 -5.11 -20.13 -8.79
CA ALA A 320 -5.20 -20.16 -10.25
C ALA A 320 -3.96 -19.54 -10.92
N GLN A 321 -3.45 -18.41 -10.43
CA GLN A 321 -2.22 -17.80 -10.93
C GLN A 321 -1.00 -18.72 -10.76
N ARG A 322 -0.90 -19.43 -9.63
CA ARG A 322 0.17 -20.42 -9.42
C ARG A 322 0.05 -21.61 -10.37
N ALA A 323 -1.16 -22.08 -10.66
CA ALA A 323 -1.39 -23.16 -11.63
C ALA A 323 -1.00 -22.72 -13.06
N VAL A 324 -1.32 -21.48 -13.45
CA VAL A 324 -0.94 -20.91 -14.75
C VAL A 324 0.59 -20.78 -14.87
N LEU A 325 1.28 -20.28 -13.84
CA LEU A 325 2.74 -20.19 -13.85
C LEU A 325 3.42 -21.57 -13.92
N ALA A 326 2.83 -22.58 -13.28
CA ALA A 326 3.32 -23.96 -13.37
C ALA A 326 3.14 -24.56 -14.79
N GLN A 327 2.11 -24.14 -15.53
CA GLN A 327 1.87 -24.56 -16.91
C GLN A 327 2.82 -23.86 -17.91
N HIS A 328 3.21 -22.62 -17.65
CA HIS A 328 4.16 -21.88 -18.51
C HIS A 328 5.62 -22.34 -18.40
N ALA A 329 5.98 -23.13 -17.38
CA ALA A 329 7.34 -23.66 -17.22
C ALA A 329 7.70 -24.79 -18.22
N VAL A 330 6.75 -25.26 -19.06
CA VAL A 330 6.95 -26.44 -19.92
C VAL A 330 6.79 -26.13 -21.43
N SER A 331 6.58 -24.87 -21.83
CA SER A 331 6.39 -24.51 -23.24
C SER A 331 7.57 -23.72 -23.79
N SER A 332 8.31 -24.33 -24.73
CA SER A 332 9.36 -23.69 -25.51
C SER A 332 8.80 -22.52 -26.33
N SER A 333 9.40 -21.34 -26.17
CA SER A 333 9.00 -20.07 -26.80
C SER A 333 8.82 -20.18 -28.33
N PRO A 334 7.73 -19.65 -28.92
CA PRO A 334 7.56 -19.63 -30.37
C PRO A 334 8.36 -18.48 -31.00
N THR A 335 9.24 -18.81 -31.94
CA THR A 335 9.93 -17.86 -32.82
C THR A 335 8.93 -17.26 -33.81
N ILE A 336 8.63 -15.97 -33.68
CA ILE A 336 7.78 -15.23 -34.62
C ILE A 336 8.66 -14.61 -35.71
N HIS A 337 8.60 -15.17 -36.93
CA HIS A 337 9.24 -14.59 -38.12
C HIS A 337 8.34 -13.50 -38.71
N PHE A 338 8.78 -12.24 -38.67
CA PHE A 338 8.12 -11.14 -39.35
C PHE A 338 8.61 -11.04 -40.80
N HIS A 339 7.72 -11.31 -41.76
CA HIS A 339 7.99 -11.10 -43.17
C HIS A 339 7.50 -9.70 -43.58
N VAL A 340 8.43 -8.75 -43.70
CA VAL A 340 8.13 -7.39 -44.19
C VAL A 340 8.12 -7.42 -45.72
N PRO A 341 7.00 -7.12 -46.41
CA PRO A 341 6.97 -7.08 -47.87
C PRO A 341 7.78 -5.89 -48.39
N ASP A 342 8.53 -6.16 -49.46
CA ASP A 342 9.38 -5.19 -50.14
C ASP A 342 8.54 -4.06 -50.78
N MET A 343 8.64 -2.86 -50.19
CA MET A 343 7.94 -1.64 -50.60
C MET A 343 8.50 -1.02 -51.90
N SER A 344 9.58 -1.57 -52.47
CA SER A 344 10.24 -1.01 -53.67
C SER A 344 9.43 -1.11 -54.97
N LYS A 345 8.29 -1.82 -54.96
CA LYS A 345 7.39 -1.93 -56.13
C LYS A 345 6.40 -0.77 -56.30
N MET A 346 6.27 0.16 -55.34
CA MET A 346 5.31 1.28 -55.45
C MET A 346 5.75 2.42 -56.39
N PHE A 347 6.99 2.40 -56.91
CA PHE A 347 7.52 3.49 -57.75
C PHE A 347 7.83 3.10 -59.20
N GLN A 348 7.23 2.01 -59.72
CA GLN A 348 7.37 1.70 -61.15
C GLN A 348 6.34 2.43 -62.01
N PRO A 349 6.75 3.21 -63.04
CA PRO A 349 5.84 3.90 -63.95
C PRO A 349 5.08 2.90 -64.84
N HIS A 350 3.77 3.12 -64.96
CA HIS A 350 2.84 2.29 -65.73
C HIS A 350 3.21 2.22 -67.23
N HIS A 351 3.45 1.01 -67.73
CA HIS A 351 3.38 0.67 -69.15
C HIS A 351 1.98 0.14 -69.50
N PRO A 352 1.44 0.42 -70.70
CA PRO A 352 0.12 -0.05 -71.10
C PRO A 352 0.17 -1.44 -71.77
N HIS A 353 -0.86 -2.23 -71.43
CA HIS A 353 -1.49 -3.32 -72.21
C HIS A 353 -0.70 -4.61 -72.52
N VAL A 354 -1.25 -5.76 -72.11
CA VAL A 354 -1.77 -6.87 -72.97
C VAL A 354 -2.71 -7.75 -72.13
N PRO A 355 -3.92 -8.14 -72.61
CA PRO A 355 -4.78 -9.10 -71.92
C PRO A 355 -4.46 -10.53 -72.37
N LEU A 356 -4.29 -11.47 -71.44
CA LEU A 356 -4.28 -12.88 -71.80
C LEU A 356 -4.84 -13.80 -70.70
N ALA A 357 -5.86 -14.53 -71.15
CA ALA A 357 -6.28 -15.88 -70.77
C ALA A 357 -6.58 -16.22 -69.30
N ALA A 358 -7.85 -16.57 -69.11
CA ALA A 358 -8.37 -17.36 -68.02
C ALA A 358 -7.73 -18.76 -67.98
N ASP A 359 -7.52 -19.28 -66.77
CA ASP A 359 -7.79 -20.68 -66.46
C ASP A 359 -8.09 -20.85 -64.95
N PRO A 360 -8.95 -21.83 -64.58
CA PRO A 360 -9.40 -22.04 -63.22
C PRO A 360 -8.54 -23.09 -62.49
N VAL A 361 -8.22 -22.84 -61.21
CA VAL A 361 -7.67 -23.87 -60.32
C VAL A 361 -8.56 -24.01 -59.08
N PRO A 362 -9.06 -25.21 -58.76
CA PRO A 362 -9.93 -25.47 -57.62
C PRO A 362 -9.13 -25.89 -56.38
N GLY A 363 -9.71 -25.60 -55.21
CA GLY A 363 -9.49 -26.41 -54.00
C GLY A 363 -8.37 -25.94 -53.08
N ALA A 364 -8.66 -24.95 -52.23
CA ALA A 364 -7.94 -24.75 -50.98
C ALA A 364 -8.86 -25.18 -49.82
N ALA A 365 -8.46 -26.25 -49.14
CA ALA A 365 -9.13 -26.80 -47.98
C ALA A 365 -9.13 -25.80 -46.82
N ALA A 366 -10.29 -25.65 -46.18
CA ALA A 366 -10.48 -24.84 -44.98
C ALA A 366 -9.61 -25.38 -43.83
N ALA A 367 -8.70 -24.55 -43.34
CA ALA A 367 -7.99 -24.79 -42.08
C ALA A 367 -8.96 -24.52 -40.90
N PRO A 368 -8.91 -25.33 -39.82
CA PRO A 368 -9.77 -25.12 -38.66
C PRO A 368 -9.35 -23.85 -37.92
N LEU A 369 -10.30 -22.94 -37.74
CA LEU A 369 -10.16 -21.76 -36.88
C LEU A 369 -9.97 -22.23 -35.43
N THR A 370 -8.75 -22.13 -34.92
CA THR A 370 -8.49 -22.26 -33.49
C THR A 370 -8.95 -20.98 -32.77
N PRO A 371 -9.76 -21.07 -31.70
CA PRO A 371 -10.20 -19.89 -30.96
C PRO A 371 -8.99 -19.19 -30.33
N VAL A 372 -8.68 -17.98 -30.79
CA VAL A 372 -7.66 -17.12 -30.18
C VAL A 372 -8.23 -16.56 -28.88
N ILE A 373 -7.82 -17.14 -27.76
CA ILE A 373 -8.08 -16.57 -26.43
C ILE A 373 -7.11 -15.40 -26.26
N GLN A 374 -7.53 -14.19 -26.62
CA GLN A 374 -6.77 -12.97 -26.32
C GLN A 374 -6.73 -12.80 -24.80
N THR A 375 -5.54 -12.76 -24.23
CA THR A 375 -5.34 -12.50 -22.80
C THR A 375 -5.73 -11.05 -22.49
N ILE A 376 -6.74 -10.92 -21.63
CA ILE A 376 -7.60 -9.77 -21.29
C ILE A 376 -6.87 -8.54 -20.69
N SER A 377 -5.54 -8.52 -20.63
CA SER A 377 -4.82 -7.59 -19.74
C SER A 377 -4.71 -6.14 -20.25
N ASP A 378 -4.69 -5.90 -21.57
CA ASP A 378 -4.21 -4.60 -22.08
C ASP A 378 -5.26 -3.77 -22.85
N ASN A 379 -6.50 -4.24 -22.96
CA ASN A 379 -7.54 -3.48 -23.66
C ASN A 379 -8.33 -2.63 -22.65
N PRO A 380 -8.24 -1.28 -22.69
CA PRO A 380 -8.94 -0.42 -21.76
C PRO A 380 -10.46 -0.37 -22.01
N LEU A 381 -10.92 -0.84 -23.18
CA LEU A 381 -12.33 -0.84 -23.58
C LEU A 381 -13.05 -2.13 -23.18
N LEU A 382 -14.34 -2.02 -22.89
CA LEU A 382 -15.20 -3.19 -22.59
C LEU A 382 -15.29 -4.15 -23.79
N VAL A 383 -15.31 -3.59 -25.00
CA VAL A 383 -15.33 -4.33 -26.27
C VAL A 383 -14.11 -3.91 -27.09
N PRO A 384 -13.34 -4.85 -27.68
CA PRO A 384 -12.26 -4.49 -28.58
C PRO A 384 -12.73 -3.56 -29.70
N ALA A 385 -11.99 -2.50 -29.98
CA ALA A 385 -12.33 -1.50 -31.00
C ALA A 385 -12.53 -2.11 -32.39
N ASN A 386 -11.88 -3.24 -32.67
CA ASN A 386 -11.95 -4.00 -33.91
C ASN A 386 -13.08 -5.04 -33.98
N ALA A 387 -13.94 -5.14 -32.95
CA ALA A 387 -15.08 -6.06 -33.00
C ALA A 387 -16.07 -5.67 -34.13
N PRO A 388 -16.67 -6.64 -34.84
CA PRO A 388 -17.65 -6.35 -35.87
C PRO A 388 -18.88 -5.63 -35.28
N THR A 389 -19.41 -4.65 -36.02
CA THR A 389 -20.60 -3.91 -35.57
C THR A 389 -21.85 -4.79 -35.64
N ARG A 390 -22.55 -4.91 -34.51
CA ARG A 390 -23.81 -5.65 -34.41
C ARG A 390 -25.02 -4.71 -34.44
N PRO A 391 -26.20 -5.22 -34.82
CA PRO A 391 -27.45 -4.49 -34.65
C PRO A 391 -27.60 -4.06 -33.19
N ALA A 392 -28.02 -2.81 -32.97
CA ALA A 392 -28.23 -2.30 -31.63
C ALA A 392 -29.38 -3.06 -30.96
N VAL A 393 -29.12 -3.66 -29.80
CA VAL A 393 -30.14 -4.28 -28.94
C VAL A 393 -30.47 -3.28 -27.83
N PRO A 394 -31.75 -3.04 -27.50
CA PRO A 394 -32.13 -2.22 -26.34
C PRO A 394 -31.47 -2.73 -25.06
N LEU A 395 -31.04 -1.81 -24.18
CA LEU A 395 -30.29 -2.18 -22.98
C LEU A 395 -31.08 -3.14 -22.07
N ALA A 396 -32.40 -2.98 -21.96
CA ALA A 396 -33.26 -3.87 -21.17
C ALA A 396 -33.27 -5.32 -21.70
N ASP A 397 -33.35 -5.49 -23.02
CA ASP A 397 -33.32 -6.80 -23.68
C ASP A 397 -31.94 -7.44 -23.52
N PHE A 398 -30.88 -6.64 -23.67
CA PHE A 398 -29.50 -7.08 -23.45
C PHE A 398 -29.26 -7.51 -22.00
N ALA A 399 -29.73 -6.73 -21.02
CA ALA A 399 -29.64 -7.06 -19.60
C ALA A 399 -30.39 -8.35 -19.25
N THR A 400 -31.55 -8.57 -19.86
CA THR A 400 -32.34 -9.80 -19.69
C THR A 400 -31.62 -11.00 -20.32
N GLN A 401 -31.07 -10.83 -21.52
CA GLN A 401 -30.36 -11.90 -22.25
C GLN A 401 -29.14 -12.43 -21.48
N TYR A 402 -28.40 -11.54 -20.81
CA TYR A 402 -27.18 -11.90 -20.07
C TYR A 402 -27.37 -11.90 -18.55
N THR A 403 -28.62 -11.87 -18.07
CA THR A 403 -28.98 -11.95 -16.63
C THR A 403 -28.23 -10.94 -15.75
N PHE A 404 -28.20 -9.66 -16.16
CA PHE A 404 -27.58 -8.62 -15.37
C PHE A 404 -28.30 -8.41 -14.03
N SER A 405 -27.52 -8.04 -13.00
CA SER A 405 -28.11 -7.61 -11.74
C SER A 405 -28.88 -6.30 -11.93
N ALA A 406 -29.92 -6.09 -11.13
CA ALA A 406 -30.67 -4.82 -11.15
C ALA A 406 -29.76 -3.60 -10.90
N ASN A 407 -28.65 -3.78 -10.17
CA ASN A 407 -27.65 -2.74 -9.97
C ASN A 407 -26.97 -2.34 -11.28
N ILE A 408 -26.44 -3.31 -12.05
CA ILE A 408 -25.79 -3.04 -13.34
C ILE A 408 -26.75 -2.29 -14.28
N GLN A 409 -27.99 -2.77 -14.35
CA GLN A 409 -29.01 -2.17 -15.21
C GLN A 409 -29.32 -0.72 -14.78
N HIS A 410 -29.61 -0.49 -13.50
CA HIS A 410 -29.89 0.86 -12.99
C HIS A 410 -28.71 1.82 -13.17
N THR A 411 -27.47 1.36 -12.97
CA THR A 411 -26.29 2.22 -13.14
C THR A 411 -26.09 2.60 -14.60
N LEU A 412 -26.24 1.66 -15.54
CA LEU A 412 -26.12 1.94 -16.97
C LEU A 412 -27.27 2.84 -17.47
N GLU A 413 -28.51 2.57 -17.07
CA GLU A 413 -29.66 3.42 -17.44
C GLU A 413 -29.54 4.83 -16.82
N GLY A 414 -29.03 4.93 -15.58
CA GLY A 414 -28.80 6.19 -14.88
C GLY A 414 -27.78 7.11 -15.57
N GLU A 415 -26.78 6.53 -16.23
CA GLU A 415 -25.79 7.25 -17.06
C GLU A 415 -26.28 7.50 -18.50
N GLY A 416 -27.53 7.14 -18.82
CA GLY A 416 -28.14 7.39 -20.13
C GLY A 416 -27.80 6.36 -21.20
N PHE A 417 -27.26 5.19 -20.85
CA PHE A 417 -27.08 4.10 -21.79
C PHE A 417 -28.45 3.47 -22.14
N THR A 418 -28.76 3.41 -23.43
CA THR A 418 -30.04 2.89 -23.95
C THR A 418 -29.88 1.69 -24.88
N SER A 419 -28.67 1.40 -25.36
CA SER A 419 -28.42 0.30 -26.30
C SER A 419 -27.06 -0.39 -26.12
N SER A 420 -26.97 -1.66 -26.53
CA SER A 420 -25.74 -2.46 -26.45
C SER A 420 -24.56 -1.84 -27.21
N ASN A 421 -24.80 -1.12 -28.31
CA ASN A 421 -23.73 -0.50 -29.09
C ASN A 421 -23.01 0.64 -28.36
N GLN A 422 -23.67 1.33 -27.43
CA GLN A 422 -23.04 2.37 -26.62
C GLN A 422 -22.05 1.77 -25.60
N LEU A 423 -22.26 0.52 -25.17
CA LEU A 423 -21.34 -0.19 -24.28
C LEU A 423 -19.99 -0.48 -24.94
N ARG A 424 -19.87 -0.35 -26.26
CA ARG A 424 -18.57 -0.47 -26.96
C ARG A 424 -17.65 0.71 -26.73
N LEU A 425 -18.23 1.86 -26.37
CA LEU A 425 -17.49 3.11 -26.18
C LEU A 425 -17.02 3.26 -24.73
N ILE A 426 -17.48 2.40 -23.82
CA ILE A 426 -17.17 2.50 -22.40
C ILE A 426 -15.85 1.82 -22.07
N SER A 427 -15.03 2.52 -21.30
CA SER A 427 -13.80 1.99 -20.72
C SER A 427 -14.06 1.26 -19.40
N LEU A 428 -13.16 0.34 -19.06
CA LEU A 428 -13.19 -0.33 -17.76
C LEU A 428 -12.92 0.63 -16.59
N GLN A 429 -12.34 1.81 -16.86
CA GLN A 429 -12.17 2.85 -15.85
C GLN A 429 -13.49 3.58 -15.59
N GLU A 430 -14.21 3.98 -16.64
CA GLU A 430 -15.52 4.62 -16.50
C GLU A 430 -16.51 3.72 -15.76
N LEU A 431 -16.54 2.40 -16.05
CA LEU A 431 -17.37 1.46 -15.29
C LEU A 431 -17.02 1.41 -13.80
N ARG A 432 -15.74 1.59 -13.44
CA ARG A 432 -15.32 1.69 -12.03
C ARG A 432 -15.72 3.02 -11.41
N ASP A 433 -15.65 4.10 -12.18
CA ASP A 433 -16.03 5.45 -11.74
C ASP A 433 -17.55 5.57 -11.54
N MET A 434 -18.34 4.80 -12.31
CA MET A 434 -19.77 4.58 -12.10
C MET A 434 -20.10 3.73 -10.85
N GLY A 435 -19.10 3.24 -10.14
CA GLY A 435 -19.28 2.48 -8.89
C GLY A 435 -19.57 0.99 -9.07
N LEU A 436 -19.44 0.44 -10.28
CA LEU A 436 -19.61 -1.01 -10.50
C LEU A 436 -18.48 -1.80 -9.84
N LYS A 437 -18.85 -2.89 -9.17
CA LYS A 437 -17.89 -3.77 -8.51
C LYS A 437 -17.16 -4.60 -9.56
N ARG A 438 -15.95 -5.04 -9.23
CA ARG A 438 -15.13 -5.89 -10.13
C ARG A 438 -15.85 -7.15 -10.63
N GLY A 439 -16.74 -7.72 -9.83
CA GLY A 439 -17.54 -8.88 -10.24
C GLY A 439 -18.60 -8.53 -11.29
N GLU A 440 -19.23 -7.37 -11.16
CA GLU A 440 -20.23 -6.85 -12.11
C GLU A 440 -19.57 -6.47 -13.44
N ILE A 441 -18.39 -5.85 -13.38
CA ILE A 441 -17.59 -5.54 -14.57
C ILE A 441 -17.19 -6.83 -15.31
N ALA A 442 -16.82 -7.89 -14.59
CA ALA A 442 -16.48 -9.17 -15.21
C ALA A 442 -17.68 -9.80 -15.94
N VAL A 443 -18.88 -9.72 -15.35
CA VAL A 443 -20.13 -10.18 -16.00
C VAL A 443 -20.43 -9.36 -17.26
N LEU A 444 -20.24 -8.04 -17.22
CA LEU A 444 -20.37 -7.18 -18.39
C LEU A 444 -19.36 -7.54 -19.49
N GLN A 445 -18.11 -7.80 -19.13
CA GLN A 445 -17.06 -8.21 -20.06
C GLN A 445 -17.38 -9.56 -20.71
N GLU A 446 -17.85 -10.52 -19.94
CA GLU A 446 -18.26 -11.84 -20.46
C GLU A 446 -19.44 -11.72 -21.42
N ALA A 447 -20.48 -10.98 -21.02
CA ALA A 447 -21.65 -10.71 -21.86
C ALA A 447 -21.26 -10.02 -23.17
N ALA A 448 -20.38 -9.02 -23.09
CA ALA A 448 -19.83 -8.35 -24.25
C ALA A 448 -19.02 -9.32 -25.13
N GLY A 449 -18.13 -10.11 -24.54
CA GLY A 449 -17.37 -11.13 -25.26
C GLY A 449 -18.27 -12.08 -26.04
N ILE A 450 -19.30 -12.63 -25.40
CA ILE A 450 -20.27 -13.53 -26.04
C ILE A 450 -21.07 -12.79 -27.14
N HIS A 451 -21.53 -11.57 -26.85
CA HIS A 451 -22.32 -10.80 -27.80
C HIS A 451 -21.54 -10.48 -29.08
N TRP A 452 -20.25 -10.17 -28.99
CA TRP A 452 -19.45 -9.77 -30.15
C TRP A 452 -18.66 -10.92 -30.81
N ALA A 453 -18.49 -12.07 -30.14
CA ALA A 453 -17.80 -13.24 -30.70
C ALA A 453 -18.70 -14.17 -31.54
N ALA A 454 -20.02 -14.03 -31.47
CA ALA A 454 -20.96 -14.92 -32.15
C ALA A 454 -21.17 -14.60 -33.66
N VAL A 455 -20.10 -14.27 -34.38
CA VAL A 455 -20.05 -14.05 -35.84
C VAL A 455 -18.85 -14.81 -36.39
#